data_AF-A0A2D7T9S4-F1
#
_entry.id   AF-A0A2D7T9S4-F1
#
_cell.length_a   1.000
_cell.length_b   1.000
_cell.length_c   1.000
_cell.angle_alpha   90.00
_cell.angle_beta   90.00
_cell.angle_gamma   90.00
#
_symmetry.space_group_name_H-M   'P 1'
#
loop_
_entity.id
_entity.type
_entity.pdbx_description
1 polymer ?
#
loop_
_entity_poly.entity_id
_entity_poly.type
_entity_poly.pdbx_seq_one_letter_code
_entity_poly.pdbx_strand_id
1 'polypeptide(L)'
;MVKWYFWWIFWLFAAFGISWFSNDYLVEYFDYGSFFHIFSLLILAFLIGIVILFCHDFFQTANPVQRRFPVLYWGRWVSVHLGPLLRQYWFANDLEEKPFNRVTRNWVYSTSKGKNNTIGFGSQVNFDEVGTYTVMPAMFKRKENEHEGYHRIIGEHTGVKNTVTLKHFVNISAMSFGSLSSRAVSALNQGAGKAGIYHNTGEGGFAPYHQMGGNVIFQLGTGKFGCRDEHGNFSDDAFSKITSHENVGMVELKLMQGAKPGKGGILPKEKITSEIAEIRKVPMGKDILSPPRHDEFKDLAGLFDFLDRLRKIADKPIGIKIVAGHIEEIEAIAEAMAAEPGRGPDFISVDGGEGGTGAAPLVLASHAGVPMKQGIAMVDWALRKHGVRDKVYLFTSGQIATPIDVAVAMALGADGVYIARGFMLALGCIQALDCNSNRCPTGIATQDKKLERALDVKAAAKRVANYAKTLEKEVYMLCESCGYSSPDQFTSDDIMVVTSPGHLDYLSELYMVSASEASRERGAAKQAGMTVGEMKSTT
;
A
#
# COMPACT_ATOMS: atom_id res chain seq x y z
N MET A 1 29.39 -0.27 -12.61
CA MET A 1 29.67 1.00 -11.91
C MET A 1 30.16 0.82 -10.47
N VAL A 2 29.54 -0.03 -9.64
CA VAL A 2 29.95 -0.29 -8.23
C VAL A 2 31.43 -0.67 -8.05
N LYS A 3 32.07 -1.29 -9.06
CA LYS A 3 33.48 -1.74 -9.00
C LYS A 3 34.51 -0.61 -8.84
N TRP A 4 34.24 0.59 -9.34
CA TRP A 4 35.23 1.69 -9.34
C TRP A 4 35.28 2.46 -8.00
N TYR A 5 34.19 2.48 -7.24
CA TYR A 5 34.18 3.05 -5.88
C TYR A 5 35.13 2.27 -4.95
N PHE A 6 35.10 0.94 -5.04
CA PHE A 6 36.01 0.08 -4.29
C PHE A 6 37.47 0.28 -4.73
N TRP A 7 37.72 0.59 -6.01
CA TRP A 7 39.07 0.93 -6.47
C TRP A 7 39.59 2.22 -5.83
N TRP A 8 38.77 3.27 -5.76
CA TRP A 8 39.17 4.53 -5.10
C TRP A 8 39.46 4.37 -3.61
N ILE A 9 38.60 3.64 -2.90
CA ILE A 9 38.83 3.31 -1.49
C ILE A 9 40.14 2.52 -1.37
N PHE A 10 40.29 1.44 -2.14
CA PHE A 10 41.48 0.61 -2.10
C PHE A 10 42.75 1.40 -2.45
N TRP A 11 42.71 2.29 -3.44
CA TRP A 11 43.82 3.15 -3.84
C TRP A 11 44.22 4.12 -2.73
N LEU A 12 43.26 4.78 -2.08
CA LEU A 12 43.52 5.70 -0.96
C LEU A 12 44.01 4.96 0.29
N PHE A 13 43.46 3.78 0.60
CA PHE A 13 43.94 2.95 1.71
C PHE A 13 45.35 2.38 1.45
N ALA A 14 45.63 1.96 0.21
CA ALA A 14 46.96 1.50 -0.19
C ALA A 14 47.97 2.66 -0.16
N ALA A 15 47.59 3.84 -0.65
CA ALA A 15 48.42 5.04 -0.57
C ALA A 15 48.68 5.47 0.88
N PHE A 16 47.68 5.40 1.75
CA PHE A 16 47.83 5.65 3.18
C PHE A 16 48.78 4.65 3.83
N GLY A 17 48.61 3.34 3.55
CA GLY A 17 49.51 2.30 4.06
C GLY A 17 50.95 2.51 3.59
N ILE A 18 51.17 2.77 2.29
CA ILE A 18 52.50 3.04 1.72
C ILE A 18 53.12 4.29 2.36
N SER A 19 52.34 5.34 2.57
CA SER A 19 52.80 6.59 3.20
C SER A 19 53.12 6.40 4.69
N TRP A 20 52.40 5.51 5.37
CA TRP A 20 52.65 5.18 6.77
C TRP A 20 53.94 4.37 6.94
N PHE A 21 54.10 3.28 6.18
CA PHE A 21 55.31 2.45 6.22
C PHE A 21 56.55 3.20 5.74
N SER A 22 56.42 4.09 4.75
CA SER A 22 57.53 4.93 4.31
C SER A 22 57.91 5.98 5.35
N ASN A 23 56.93 6.53 6.09
CA ASN A 23 57.20 7.45 7.18
C ASN A 23 57.90 6.78 8.36
N ASP A 24 57.49 5.58 8.76
CA ASP A 24 58.18 4.82 9.83
C ASP A 24 59.65 4.57 9.46
N TYR A 25 59.91 4.18 8.21
CA TYR A 25 61.27 4.01 7.68
C TYR A 25 62.07 5.33 7.66
N LEU A 26 61.44 6.45 7.28
CA LEU A 26 62.11 7.77 7.20
C LEU A 26 62.38 8.37 8.59
N VAL A 27 61.49 8.14 9.57
CA VAL A 27 61.68 8.52 10.97
C VAL A 27 62.85 7.74 11.56
N GLU A 28 62.91 6.43 11.33
CA GLU A 28 63.94 5.54 11.88
C GLU A 28 65.35 5.86 11.35
N TYR A 29 65.48 6.27 10.08
CA TYR A 29 66.79 6.47 9.45
C TYR A 29 67.24 7.94 9.32
N PHE A 30 66.32 8.90 9.34
CA PHE A 30 66.64 10.29 9.02
C PHE A 30 66.16 11.33 10.04
N ASP A 31 65.43 10.93 11.10
CA ASP A 31 64.90 11.83 12.15
C ASP A 31 64.00 12.98 11.63
N TYR A 32 63.57 12.89 10.36
CA TYR A 32 62.65 13.81 9.69
C TYR A 32 61.23 13.22 9.67
N GLY A 33 60.71 12.91 10.85
CA GLY A 33 59.29 12.58 11.01
C GLY A 33 58.43 13.82 10.85
N SER A 34 57.85 14.04 9.69
CA SER A 34 56.90 15.13 9.53
C SER A 34 55.57 14.63 9.00
N PHE A 35 54.51 15.01 9.70
CA PHE A 35 53.13 15.02 9.20
C PHE A 35 53.06 15.54 7.73
N PHE A 36 53.97 16.44 7.36
CA PHE A 36 54.13 16.98 6.02
C PHE A 36 54.53 15.95 4.95
N HIS A 37 55.35 14.95 5.26
CA HIS A 37 55.72 13.88 4.31
C HIS A 37 54.54 12.94 4.02
N ILE A 38 53.84 12.48 5.07
CA ILE A 38 52.62 11.68 4.89
C ILE A 38 51.58 12.47 4.09
N PHE A 39 51.38 13.75 4.43
CA PHE A 39 50.44 14.61 3.74
C PHE A 39 50.80 14.83 2.26
N SER A 40 52.08 15.02 1.93
CA SER A 40 52.52 15.21 0.54
C SER A 40 52.39 13.94 -0.30
N LEU A 41 52.68 12.75 0.26
CA LEU A 41 52.46 11.47 -0.41
C LEU A 41 50.96 11.19 -0.64
N LEU A 42 50.11 11.53 0.32
CA LEU A 42 48.65 11.42 0.18
C LEU A 42 48.10 12.36 -0.91
N ILE A 43 48.59 13.60 -0.99
CA ILE A 43 48.23 14.53 -2.07
C ILE A 43 48.67 13.97 -3.43
N LEU A 44 49.91 13.47 -3.52
CA LEU A 44 50.43 12.91 -4.76
C LEU A 44 49.61 11.70 -5.21
N ALA A 45 49.29 10.79 -4.30
CA ALA A 45 48.45 9.63 -4.58
C ALA A 45 47.03 10.03 -5.01
N PHE A 46 46.46 11.07 -4.39
CA PHE A 46 45.16 11.62 -4.78
C PHE A 46 45.17 12.19 -6.20
N LEU A 47 46.20 12.97 -6.55
CA LEU A 47 46.38 13.52 -7.90
C LEU A 47 46.55 12.42 -8.94
N ILE A 48 47.36 11.39 -8.66
CA ILE A 48 47.52 10.22 -9.55
C ILE A 48 46.18 9.50 -9.71
N GLY A 49 45.42 9.31 -8.64
CA GLY A 49 44.09 8.72 -8.70
C GLY A 49 43.15 9.50 -9.62
N ILE A 50 43.18 10.84 -9.55
CA ILE A 50 42.39 11.71 -10.43
C ILE A 50 42.80 11.53 -11.89
N VAL A 51 44.10 11.46 -12.18
CA VAL A 51 44.60 11.25 -13.55
C VAL A 51 44.18 9.88 -14.09
N ILE A 52 44.28 8.83 -13.29
CA ILE A 52 43.82 7.48 -13.68
C ILE A 52 42.32 7.48 -13.98
N LEU A 53 41.52 8.10 -13.11
CA LEU A 53 40.09 8.23 -13.29
C LEU A 53 39.74 9.06 -14.53
N PHE A 54 40.47 10.16 -14.77
CA PHE A 54 40.32 10.99 -15.96
C PHE A 54 40.58 10.17 -17.23
N CYS A 55 41.69 9.43 -17.31
CA CYS A 55 42.00 8.58 -18.44
C CYS A 55 40.90 7.53 -18.66
N HIS A 56 40.49 6.83 -17.60
CA HIS A 56 39.39 5.86 -17.68
C HIS A 56 38.11 6.50 -18.23
N ASP A 57 37.69 7.63 -17.66
CA ASP A 57 36.45 8.32 -18.03
C ASP A 57 36.50 8.89 -19.45
N PHE A 58 37.67 9.34 -19.92
CA PHE A 58 37.87 9.88 -21.25
C PHE A 58 37.88 8.81 -22.35
N PHE A 59 38.45 7.63 -22.05
CA PHE A 59 38.55 6.53 -23.01
C PHE A 59 37.31 5.63 -23.05
N GLN A 60 36.49 5.60 -21.99
CA GLN A 60 35.24 4.83 -22.05
C GLN A 60 34.26 5.41 -23.09
N THR A 61 33.53 4.53 -23.76
CA THR A 61 32.63 4.88 -24.88
C THR A 61 31.14 4.75 -24.53
N ALA A 62 30.81 4.22 -23.35
CA ALA A 62 29.45 3.87 -22.98
C ALA A 62 28.59 5.06 -22.53
N ASN A 63 29.18 6.05 -21.86
CA ASN A 63 28.46 7.21 -21.31
C ASN A 63 29.03 8.53 -21.86
N PRO A 64 28.31 9.24 -22.75
CA PRO A 64 28.77 10.50 -23.34
C PRO A 64 29.05 11.60 -22.31
N VAL A 65 28.29 11.65 -21.20
CA VAL A 65 28.46 12.68 -20.16
C VAL A 65 29.73 12.42 -19.36
N GLN A 66 29.97 11.16 -18.96
CA GLN A 66 31.21 10.74 -18.29
C GLN A 66 32.44 11.00 -19.17
N ARG A 67 32.30 10.78 -20.48
CA ARG A 67 33.37 11.03 -21.46
C ARG A 67 33.66 12.51 -21.67
N ARG A 68 32.62 13.34 -21.76
CA ARG A 68 32.75 14.78 -22.01
C ARG A 68 33.20 15.55 -20.78
N PHE A 69 32.82 15.09 -19.58
CA PHE A 69 33.20 15.67 -18.31
C PHE A 69 33.86 14.62 -17.38
N PRO A 70 35.07 14.13 -17.72
CA PRO A 70 35.81 13.18 -16.89
C PRO A 70 35.97 13.69 -15.46
N VAL A 71 35.94 12.79 -14.47
CA VAL A 71 36.05 13.13 -13.03
C VAL A 71 34.84 13.90 -12.48
N LEU A 72 34.43 15.02 -13.09
CA LEU A 72 33.26 15.82 -12.69
C LEU A 72 31.94 15.04 -12.73
N TYR A 73 31.83 14.07 -13.65
CA TYR A 73 30.72 13.13 -13.70
C TYR A 73 30.47 12.45 -12.36
N TRP A 74 31.51 12.12 -11.59
CA TRP A 74 31.36 11.45 -10.29
C TRP A 74 30.77 12.38 -9.24
N GLY A 75 31.12 13.67 -9.25
CA GLY A 75 30.45 14.67 -8.43
C GLY A 75 28.95 14.76 -8.75
N ARG A 76 28.60 14.80 -10.04
CA ARG A 76 27.20 14.72 -10.48
C ARG A 76 26.53 13.42 -10.01
N TRP A 77 27.21 12.29 -10.17
CA TRP A 77 26.69 10.97 -9.78
C TRP A 77 26.37 10.94 -8.29
N VAL A 78 27.30 11.38 -7.43
CA VAL A 78 27.12 11.50 -5.97
C VAL A 78 25.92 12.39 -5.66
N SER A 79 25.85 13.60 -6.24
CA SER A 79 24.74 14.53 -6.01
C SER A 79 23.39 13.98 -6.47
N VAL A 80 23.35 13.24 -7.59
CA VAL A 80 22.13 12.61 -8.10
C VAL A 80 21.68 11.43 -7.20
N HIS A 81 22.63 10.65 -6.66
CA HIS A 81 22.32 9.49 -5.82
C HIS A 81 21.97 9.87 -4.37
N LEU A 82 22.66 10.86 -3.79
CA LEU A 82 22.35 11.39 -2.46
C LEU A 82 21.19 12.39 -2.48
N GLY A 83 20.95 13.06 -3.60
CA GLY A 83 19.94 14.10 -3.75
C GLY A 83 18.55 13.72 -3.22
N PRO A 84 17.98 12.54 -3.54
CA PRO A 84 16.70 12.10 -2.98
C PRO A 84 16.69 12.03 -1.45
N LEU A 85 17.76 11.50 -0.84
CA LEU A 85 17.88 11.39 0.61
C LEU A 85 18.00 12.77 1.25
N LEU A 86 18.86 13.64 0.71
CA LEU A 86 19.03 14.99 1.23
C LEU A 86 17.74 15.82 1.09
N ARG A 87 17.02 15.70 -0.03
CA ARG A 87 15.72 16.36 -0.19
C ARG A 87 14.71 15.92 0.85
N GLN A 88 14.60 14.61 1.10
CA GLN A 88 13.67 14.07 2.07
C GLN A 88 13.92 14.54 3.51
N TYR A 89 15.19 14.68 3.93
CA TYR A 89 15.50 14.97 5.34
C TYR A 89 15.88 16.42 5.62
N TRP A 90 16.48 17.13 4.65
CA TRP A 90 17.08 18.45 4.88
C TRP A 90 16.41 19.59 4.11
N PHE A 91 15.69 19.31 3.01
CA PHE A 91 15.20 20.38 2.13
C PHE A 91 13.68 20.45 1.94
N ALA A 92 12.97 19.33 1.92
CA ALA A 92 11.51 19.33 1.74
C ALA A 92 10.81 19.89 2.98
N ASN A 93 9.80 20.74 2.77
CA ASN A 93 8.91 21.14 3.85
C ASN A 93 8.05 19.94 4.29
N ASP A 94 7.54 19.98 5.53
CA ASP A 94 6.86 18.84 6.16
C ASP A 94 5.61 18.36 5.40
N LEU A 95 5.01 19.20 4.54
CA LEU A 95 3.81 18.89 3.73
C LEU A 95 4.10 18.55 2.26
N GLU A 96 5.33 18.72 1.77
CA GLU A 96 5.65 18.60 0.33
C GLU A 96 5.93 17.18 -0.13
N GLU A 97 6.35 16.28 0.78
CA GLU A 97 6.81 14.96 0.37
C GLU A 97 5.70 14.07 -0.20
N LYS A 98 6.07 13.23 -1.18
CA LYS A 98 5.19 12.25 -1.81
C LYS A 98 5.80 10.84 -1.72
N PRO A 99 4.99 9.76 -1.70
CA PRO A 99 3.53 9.76 -1.68
C PRO A 99 2.91 10.23 -0.36
N PHE A 100 3.59 10.07 0.78
CA PHE A 100 3.15 10.64 2.06
C PHE A 100 4.09 11.74 2.51
N ASN A 101 3.49 12.81 3.03
CA ASN A 101 4.20 13.92 3.64
C ASN A 101 4.74 13.54 5.03
N ARG A 102 5.63 14.38 5.57
CA ARG A 102 6.32 14.09 6.83
C ARG A 102 5.35 14.05 8.01
N VAL A 103 4.32 14.90 8.03
CA VAL A 103 3.28 14.92 9.07
C VAL A 103 2.56 13.57 9.12
N THR A 104 2.07 13.07 7.98
CA THR A 104 1.42 11.76 7.88
C THR A 104 2.36 10.63 8.30
N ARG A 105 3.62 10.61 7.83
CA ARG A 105 4.58 9.57 8.23
C ARG A 105 4.87 9.61 9.73
N ASN A 106 5.07 10.80 10.30
CA ASN A 106 5.34 10.97 11.72
C ASN A 106 4.15 10.51 12.57
N TRP A 107 2.92 10.81 12.13
CA TRP A 107 1.71 10.31 12.77
C TRP A 107 1.72 8.77 12.79
N VAL A 108 1.93 8.10 11.64
CA VAL A 108 2.02 6.63 11.58
C VAL A 108 3.17 6.07 12.46
N TYR A 109 4.34 6.69 12.45
CA TYR A 109 5.48 6.25 13.27
C TYR A 109 5.25 6.44 14.77
N SER A 110 4.54 7.51 15.15
CA SER A 110 4.20 7.79 16.55
C SER A 110 3.15 6.81 17.07
N THR A 111 2.04 6.68 16.34
CA THR A 111 0.90 5.79 16.67
C THR A 111 1.34 4.34 16.77
N SER A 112 2.12 3.87 15.79
CA SER A 112 2.60 2.48 15.77
C SER A 112 3.53 2.18 16.96
N LYS A 113 4.29 3.17 17.46
CA LYS A 113 5.09 3.03 18.69
C LYS A 113 4.25 3.10 19.97
N GLY A 114 2.93 3.32 19.87
CA GLY A 114 2.03 3.47 21.01
C GLY A 114 2.22 4.80 21.75
N LYS A 115 2.76 5.82 21.08
CA LYS A 115 2.86 7.16 21.64
C LYS A 115 1.52 7.87 21.50
N ASN A 116 1.24 8.80 22.42
CA ASN A 116 0.07 9.65 22.34
C ASN A 116 0.24 10.69 21.20
N ASN A 117 -0.83 10.98 20.46
CA ASN A 117 -0.84 11.94 19.34
C ASN A 117 -1.42 13.30 19.71
N THR A 118 -1.54 13.60 21.01
CA THR A 118 -1.92 14.94 21.45
C THR A 118 -0.87 15.96 21.03
N ILE A 119 -1.29 16.99 20.30
CA ILE A 119 -0.46 18.12 19.90
C ILE A 119 -0.76 19.35 20.78
N GLY A 120 0.23 20.23 20.94
CA GLY A 120 0.06 21.57 21.52
C GLY A 120 0.09 22.64 20.43
N PHE A 121 -0.37 23.85 20.75
CA PHE A 121 -0.29 25.05 19.88
C PHE A 121 -1.20 25.05 18.63
N GLY A 122 -2.08 24.07 18.46
CA GLY A 122 -3.10 24.03 17.39
C GLY A 122 -2.66 23.28 16.12
N SER A 123 -3.49 23.32 15.09
CA SER A 123 -3.26 22.61 13.83
C SER A 123 -2.15 23.28 12.99
N GLN A 124 -1.32 22.45 12.34
CA GLN A 124 -0.36 22.90 11.32
C GLN A 124 -0.91 22.73 9.89
N VAL A 125 -2.13 22.19 9.75
CA VAL A 125 -2.80 22.04 8.45
C VAL A 125 -3.29 23.40 7.98
N ASN A 126 -3.05 23.71 6.70
CA ASN A 126 -3.59 24.91 6.08
C ASN A 126 -5.05 24.68 5.67
N PHE A 127 -5.99 25.30 6.39
CA PHE A 127 -7.42 25.15 6.13
C PHE A 127 -7.90 25.84 4.84
N ASP A 128 -7.05 26.63 4.18
CA ASP A 128 -7.35 27.25 2.88
C ASP A 128 -6.68 26.50 1.71
N GLU A 129 -5.91 25.45 1.98
CA GLU A 129 -5.25 24.66 0.93
C GLU A 129 -6.27 23.77 0.22
N VAL A 130 -6.37 23.92 -1.11
CA VAL A 130 -7.25 23.13 -1.97
C VAL A 130 -7.01 21.63 -1.76
N GLY A 131 -8.09 20.88 -1.52
CA GLY A 131 -8.04 19.46 -1.20
C GLY A 131 -7.91 19.13 0.29
N THR A 132 -7.91 20.13 1.17
CA THR A 132 -8.00 19.91 2.63
C THR A 132 -9.41 19.49 3.02
N TYR A 133 -9.52 18.32 3.66
CA TYR A 133 -10.80 17.79 4.16
C TYR A 133 -11.03 18.20 5.60
N THR A 134 -12.25 18.63 5.90
CA THR A 134 -12.69 18.99 7.25
C THR A 134 -13.95 18.22 7.58
N VAL A 135 -13.93 17.57 8.75
CA VAL A 135 -15.11 16.89 9.30
C VAL A 135 -16.00 17.92 9.99
N MET A 136 -17.28 17.89 9.68
CA MET A 136 -18.28 18.83 10.19
C MET A 136 -18.78 18.37 11.57
N PRO A 137 -18.52 19.14 12.64
CA PRO A 137 -18.93 18.74 13.97
C PRO A 137 -20.43 18.98 14.19
N ALA A 138 -21.08 18.09 14.93
CA ALA A 138 -22.42 18.29 15.44
C ALA A 138 -22.40 19.12 16.73
N MET A 139 -23.32 20.07 16.86
CA MET A 139 -23.47 20.89 18.08
C MET A 139 -23.93 20.08 19.29
N PHE A 140 -24.78 19.07 19.07
CA PHE A 140 -25.33 18.21 20.12
C PHE A 140 -24.69 16.83 20.03
N LYS A 141 -23.77 16.56 20.94
CA LYS A 141 -23.04 15.29 20.98
C LYS A 141 -23.83 14.22 21.72
N ARG A 142 -23.71 12.98 21.26
CA ARG A 142 -24.08 11.79 22.05
C ARG A 142 -23.10 11.59 23.20
N LYS A 143 -23.49 10.82 24.21
CA LYS A 143 -22.60 10.50 25.33
C LYS A 143 -21.51 9.52 24.88
N GLU A 144 -20.30 9.67 25.42
CA GLU A 144 -19.07 8.89 25.12
C GLU A 144 -19.19 7.35 25.22
N ASN A 145 -20.30 6.81 25.74
CA ASN A 145 -20.48 5.37 25.97
C ASN A 145 -21.59 4.73 25.10
N GLU A 146 -22.07 5.45 24.09
CA GLU A 146 -23.12 4.97 23.17
C GLU A 146 -22.51 4.41 21.86
N HIS A 147 -21.36 3.73 21.94
CA HIS A 147 -20.72 3.11 20.78
C HIS A 147 -21.42 1.81 20.41
N GLU A 148 -22.10 1.84 19.27
CA GLU A 148 -22.50 0.64 18.55
C GLU A 148 -21.24 0.15 17.83
N GLY A 149 -20.61 -0.91 18.35
CA GLY A 149 -19.38 -1.44 17.74
C GLY A 149 -19.59 -1.80 16.27
N TYR A 150 -18.59 -1.55 15.43
CA TYR A 150 -18.67 -1.84 14.00
C TYR A 150 -18.94 -3.33 13.75
N HIS A 151 -19.97 -3.63 12.96
CA HIS A 151 -20.38 -5.00 12.68
C HIS A 151 -20.98 -5.14 11.28
N ARG A 152 -20.27 -5.81 10.38
CA ARG A 152 -20.76 -6.08 9.01
C ARG A 152 -20.55 -7.54 8.63
N ILE A 153 -21.55 -8.14 8.02
CA ILE A 153 -21.53 -9.55 7.59
C ILE A 153 -21.33 -9.59 6.07
N ILE A 154 -20.48 -10.48 5.60
CA ILE A 154 -20.16 -10.71 4.19
C ILE A 154 -20.52 -12.17 3.85
N GLY A 155 -21.22 -12.37 2.73
CA GLY A 155 -21.60 -13.69 2.23
C GLY A 155 -23.09 -14.07 2.35
N GLU A 156 -23.92 -13.25 2.99
CA GLU A 156 -25.33 -13.61 3.24
C GLU A 156 -26.13 -13.76 1.94
N HIS A 157 -25.94 -12.86 0.97
CA HIS A 157 -26.76 -12.86 -0.24
C HIS A 157 -26.49 -14.04 -1.17
N THR A 158 -25.27 -14.59 -1.16
CA THR A 158 -24.88 -15.76 -1.98
C THR A 158 -25.08 -17.09 -1.26
N GLY A 159 -25.52 -17.07 0.01
CA GLY A 159 -25.86 -18.26 0.78
C GLY A 159 -24.66 -19.14 1.15
N VAL A 160 -23.44 -18.59 1.24
CA VAL A 160 -22.28 -19.35 1.72
C VAL A 160 -22.48 -19.77 3.18
N LYS A 161 -22.03 -20.96 3.56
CA LYS A 161 -22.20 -21.43 4.95
C LYS A 161 -21.27 -20.71 5.90
N ASN A 162 -20.04 -20.42 5.46
CA ASN A 162 -19.04 -19.75 6.28
C ASN A 162 -19.04 -18.24 6.00
N THR A 163 -20.12 -17.55 6.38
CA THR A 163 -20.16 -16.09 6.32
C THR A 163 -19.08 -15.47 7.21
N VAL A 164 -18.65 -14.26 6.87
CA VAL A 164 -17.60 -13.55 7.60
C VAL A 164 -18.17 -12.29 8.24
N THR A 165 -18.02 -12.19 9.56
CA THR A 165 -18.34 -10.97 10.31
C THR A 165 -17.08 -10.15 10.52
N LEU A 166 -17.04 -8.95 9.95
CA LEU A 166 -16.02 -7.95 10.22
C LEU A 166 -16.42 -7.10 11.42
N LYS A 167 -15.54 -7.07 12.42
CA LYS A 167 -15.66 -6.23 13.62
C LYS A 167 -14.79 -4.97 13.56
N HIS A 168 -14.06 -4.80 12.47
CA HIS A 168 -13.16 -3.68 12.25
C HIS A 168 -13.16 -3.31 10.76
N PHE A 169 -13.26 -2.02 10.47
CA PHE A 169 -13.30 -1.46 9.11
C PHE A 169 -11.92 -1.25 8.46
N VAL A 170 -10.81 -1.54 9.13
CA VAL A 170 -9.45 -1.39 8.57
C VAL A 170 -8.85 -2.76 8.36
N ASN A 171 -8.33 -3.02 7.16
CA ASN A 171 -7.66 -4.28 6.83
C ASN A 171 -6.32 -4.03 6.15
N ILE A 172 -5.38 -4.98 6.28
CA ILE A 172 -4.09 -4.91 5.61
C ILE A 172 -4.30 -5.29 4.14
N SER A 173 -4.01 -4.35 3.25
CA SER A 173 -4.14 -4.51 1.81
C SER A 173 -3.21 -5.59 1.27
N ALA A 174 -3.63 -6.16 0.13
CA ALA A 174 -2.91 -7.15 -0.66
C ALA A 174 -1.43 -6.76 -0.94
N MET A 175 -0.49 -7.48 -0.34
CA MET A 175 0.96 -7.33 -0.60
C MET A 175 1.65 -8.70 -0.60
N SER A 176 2.16 -9.12 -1.75
CA SER A 176 2.66 -10.49 -1.93
C SER A 176 3.93 -10.81 -1.13
N PHE A 177 3.98 -12.01 -0.55
CA PHE A 177 5.26 -12.65 -0.21
C PHE A 177 6.11 -12.81 -1.47
N GLY A 178 7.36 -12.35 -1.40
CA GLY A 178 8.23 -12.14 -2.56
C GLY A 178 8.42 -10.66 -2.86
N SER A 179 7.33 -9.87 -2.89
CA SER A 179 7.46 -8.40 -2.84
C SER A 179 7.91 -7.95 -1.45
N LEU A 180 7.27 -8.50 -0.43
CA LEU A 180 7.65 -8.38 0.97
C LEU A 180 8.49 -9.57 1.43
N SER A 181 9.33 -9.34 2.43
CA SER A 181 10.14 -10.36 3.09
C SER A 181 9.30 -11.30 3.95
N SER A 182 9.85 -12.47 4.29
CA SER A 182 9.19 -13.42 5.20
C SER A 182 8.90 -12.81 6.57
N ARG A 183 9.84 -12.00 7.08
CA ARG A 183 9.71 -11.28 8.36
C ARG A 183 8.65 -10.19 8.31
N ALA A 184 8.51 -9.47 7.20
CA ALA A 184 7.47 -8.47 7.02
C ALA A 184 6.08 -9.12 6.99
N VAL A 185 5.90 -10.17 6.19
CA VAL A 185 4.62 -10.91 6.10
C VAL A 185 4.24 -11.51 7.46
N SER A 186 5.21 -12.11 8.16
CA SER A 186 5.00 -12.64 9.52
C SER A 186 4.57 -11.57 10.51
N ALA A 187 5.22 -10.40 10.48
CA ALA A 187 4.88 -9.29 11.37
C ALA A 187 3.49 -8.71 11.08
N LEU A 188 3.13 -8.57 9.80
CA LEU A 188 1.80 -8.12 9.39
C LEU A 188 0.72 -9.10 9.86
N ASN A 189 0.90 -10.40 9.65
CA ASN A 189 -0.09 -11.39 10.06
C ASN A 189 -0.23 -11.49 11.60
N GLN A 190 0.88 -11.51 12.35
CA GLN A 190 0.83 -11.47 13.82
C GLN A 190 0.18 -10.17 14.34
N GLY A 191 0.47 -9.04 13.70
CA GLY A 191 -0.13 -7.76 14.05
C GLY A 191 -1.64 -7.72 13.74
N ALA A 192 -2.04 -8.31 12.61
CA ALA A 192 -3.44 -8.44 12.22
C ALA A 192 -4.24 -9.24 13.24
N GLY A 193 -3.74 -10.42 13.67
CA GLY A 193 -4.37 -11.22 14.71
C GLY A 193 -4.52 -10.48 16.05
N LYS A 194 -3.50 -9.70 16.45
CA LYS A 194 -3.56 -8.87 17.68
C LYS A 194 -4.54 -7.71 17.61
N ALA A 195 -4.83 -7.21 16.41
CA ALA A 195 -5.76 -6.12 16.16
C ALA A 195 -7.17 -6.59 15.79
N GLY A 196 -7.36 -7.87 15.50
CA GLY A 196 -8.66 -8.39 15.04
C GLY A 196 -9.01 -7.97 13.61
N ILE A 197 -8.00 -7.68 12.78
CA ILE A 197 -8.17 -7.29 11.36
C ILE A 197 -7.72 -8.41 10.44
N TYR A 198 -8.10 -8.34 9.16
CA TYR A 198 -7.66 -9.28 8.15
C TYR A 198 -6.36 -8.83 7.47
N HIS A 199 -5.53 -9.82 7.08
CA HIS A 199 -4.35 -9.62 6.24
C HIS A 199 -4.55 -10.23 4.86
N ASN A 200 -4.60 -9.41 3.82
CA ASN A 200 -4.69 -9.91 2.45
C ASN A 200 -3.32 -10.37 1.93
N THR A 201 -3.23 -11.61 1.44
CA THR A 201 -1.97 -12.29 1.06
C THR A 201 -1.27 -11.65 -0.13
N GLY A 202 -1.99 -10.85 -0.92
CA GLY A 202 -1.58 -10.47 -2.25
C GLY A 202 -1.45 -11.66 -3.20
N GLU A 203 -1.01 -11.38 -4.43
CA GLU A 203 -0.93 -12.38 -5.50
C GLU A 203 0.12 -13.49 -5.27
N GLY A 204 0.93 -13.42 -4.22
CA GLY A 204 2.16 -14.24 -4.08
C GLY A 204 1.93 -15.71 -3.71
N GLY A 205 0.68 -16.15 -3.60
CA GLY A 205 0.30 -17.43 -3.00
C GLY A 205 0.19 -17.36 -1.47
N PHE A 206 -0.24 -18.46 -0.88
CA PHE A 206 -0.44 -18.59 0.57
C PHE A 206 0.80 -19.18 1.25
N ALA A 207 1.75 -18.31 1.60
CA ALA A 207 2.99 -18.70 2.31
C ALA A 207 2.76 -19.02 3.80
N PRO A 208 3.63 -19.84 4.44
CA PRO A 208 3.56 -20.15 5.88
C PRO A 208 3.55 -18.91 6.79
N TYR A 209 4.18 -17.82 6.34
CA TYR A 209 4.23 -16.54 7.07
C TYR A 209 2.87 -15.83 7.19
N HIS A 210 1.86 -16.27 6.44
CA HIS A 210 0.47 -15.82 6.58
C HIS A 210 -0.31 -16.63 7.65
N GLN A 211 0.31 -17.62 8.27
CA GLN A 211 -0.32 -18.53 9.24
C GLN A 211 0.16 -18.26 10.67
N MET A 212 0.55 -17.02 10.96
CA MET A 212 1.18 -16.62 12.23
C MET A 212 0.17 -16.10 13.27
N GLY A 213 -1.12 -16.42 13.12
CA GLY A 213 -2.18 -16.14 14.08
C GLY A 213 -3.20 -15.05 13.69
N GLY A 214 -3.10 -14.46 12.49
CA GLY A 214 -4.12 -13.57 11.93
C GLY A 214 -4.95 -14.22 10.84
N ASN A 215 -6.23 -13.82 10.73
CA ASN A 215 -7.09 -14.18 9.62
C ASN A 215 -6.63 -13.52 8.32
N VAL A 216 -6.86 -14.18 7.19
CA VAL A 216 -6.39 -13.73 5.89
C VAL A 216 -7.49 -13.69 4.84
N ILE A 217 -7.28 -12.80 3.89
CA ILE A 217 -8.02 -12.74 2.63
C ILE A 217 -7.07 -13.28 1.57
N PHE A 218 -7.38 -14.45 1.02
CA PHE A 218 -6.54 -15.05 0.01
C PHE A 218 -6.78 -14.37 -1.33
N GLN A 219 -5.77 -13.70 -1.89
CA GLN A 219 -5.90 -13.04 -3.18
C GLN A 219 -5.45 -13.94 -4.33
N LEU A 220 -6.38 -14.23 -5.24
CA LEU A 220 -6.13 -14.98 -6.47
C LEU A 220 -5.85 -14.02 -7.63
N GLY A 221 -4.57 -13.88 -7.99
CA GLY A 221 -4.13 -13.10 -9.16
C GLY A 221 -4.09 -13.94 -10.44
N THR A 222 -3.86 -13.28 -11.58
CA THR A 222 -3.80 -13.92 -12.92
C THR A 222 -2.67 -14.94 -13.08
N GLY A 223 -1.62 -14.84 -12.27
CA GLY A 223 -0.54 -15.83 -12.23
C GLY A 223 -0.92 -17.15 -11.54
N LYS A 224 -2.09 -17.19 -10.87
CA LYS A 224 -2.63 -18.35 -10.14
C LYS A 224 -1.63 -18.96 -9.15
N PHE A 225 -0.75 -18.14 -8.57
CA PHE A 225 0.33 -18.63 -7.71
C PHE A 225 -0.24 -19.37 -6.49
N GLY A 226 0.27 -20.58 -6.24
CA GLY A 226 -0.28 -21.52 -5.25
C GLY A 226 -1.48 -22.34 -5.74
N CYS A 227 -2.27 -21.83 -6.70
CA CYS A 227 -3.50 -22.46 -7.22
C CYS A 227 -3.39 -22.93 -8.67
N ARG A 228 -2.18 -23.19 -9.15
CA ARG A 228 -1.92 -23.58 -10.55
C ARG A 228 -1.43 -25.02 -10.72
N ASP A 229 -1.69 -25.57 -11.89
CA ASP A 229 -1.05 -26.77 -12.41
C ASP A 229 0.35 -26.47 -13.00
N GLU A 230 1.00 -27.49 -13.57
CA GLU A 230 2.32 -27.37 -14.20
C GLU A 230 2.33 -26.49 -15.46
N HIS A 231 1.18 -26.34 -16.12
CA HIS A 231 0.99 -25.52 -17.31
C HIS A 231 0.62 -24.06 -16.97
N GLY A 232 0.26 -23.79 -15.72
CA GLY A 232 -0.17 -22.48 -15.24
C GLY A 232 -1.67 -22.24 -15.25
N ASN A 233 -2.47 -23.25 -15.57
CA ASN A 233 -3.92 -23.16 -15.47
C ASN A 233 -4.37 -23.29 -14.02
N PHE A 234 -5.56 -22.77 -13.72
CA PHE A 234 -6.16 -22.90 -12.40
C PHE A 234 -6.47 -24.37 -12.06
N SER A 235 -6.13 -24.76 -10.83
CA SER A 235 -6.33 -26.10 -10.27
C SER A 235 -7.28 -26.04 -9.07
N ASP A 236 -8.43 -26.69 -9.20
CA ASP A 236 -9.45 -26.78 -8.14
C ASP A 236 -8.89 -27.42 -6.87
N ASP A 237 -8.11 -28.49 -7.00
CA ASP A 237 -7.51 -29.19 -5.86
C ASP A 237 -6.52 -28.29 -5.10
N ALA A 238 -5.68 -27.54 -5.84
CA ALA A 238 -4.72 -26.64 -5.23
C ALA A 238 -5.42 -25.45 -4.55
N PHE A 239 -6.48 -24.93 -5.17
CA PHE A 239 -7.32 -23.90 -4.58
C PHE A 239 -8.02 -24.40 -3.31
N SER A 240 -8.67 -25.57 -3.36
CA SER A 240 -9.35 -26.21 -2.22
C SER A 240 -8.41 -26.42 -1.03
N LYS A 241 -7.17 -26.88 -1.27
CA LYS A 241 -6.17 -27.04 -0.21
C LYS A 241 -5.81 -25.73 0.49
N ILE A 242 -5.77 -24.61 -0.24
CA ILE A 242 -5.49 -23.30 0.36
C ILE A 242 -6.72 -22.79 1.10
N THR A 243 -7.89 -22.83 0.46
CA THR A 243 -9.10 -22.23 1.01
C THR A 243 -9.71 -23.03 2.16
N SER A 244 -9.41 -24.33 2.28
CA SER A 244 -9.79 -25.14 3.44
C SER A 244 -9.03 -24.78 4.72
N HIS A 245 -7.93 -24.03 4.63
CA HIS A 245 -7.18 -23.60 5.81
C HIS A 245 -8.02 -22.65 6.68
N GLU A 246 -7.97 -22.85 8.00
CA GLU A 246 -8.83 -22.12 8.96
C GLU A 246 -8.61 -20.60 8.92
N ASN A 247 -7.37 -20.13 8.81
CA ASN A 247 -7.06 -18.71 8.73
C ASN A 247 -7.61 -18.02 7.47
N VAL A 248 -7.93 -18.75 6.39
CA VAL A 248 -8.46 -18.14 5.16
C VAL A 248 -9.94 -17.87 5.36
N GLY A 249 -10.34 -16.61 5.59
CA GLY A 249 -11.76 -16.29 5.80
C GLY A 249 -12.49 -15.92 4.51
N MET A 250 -11.80 -15.26 3.58
CA MET A 250 -12.37 -14.77 2.33
C MET A 250 -11.40 -14.96 1.17
N VAL A 251 -11.93 -14.96 -0.05
CA VAL A 251 -11.12 -15.01 -1.28
C VAL A 251 -11.38 -13.77 -2.11
N GLU A 252 -10.32 -13.12 -2.56
CA GLU A 252 -10.39 -11.95 -3.44
C GLU A 252 -9.82 -12.29 -4.81
N LEU A 253 -10.67 -12.35 -5.83
CA LEU A 253 -10.25 -12.48 -7.22
C LEU A 253 -9.76 -11.12 -7.72
N LYS A 254 -8.45 -11.00 -7.94
CA LYS A 254 -7.86 -9.75 -8.40
C LYS A 254 -8.02 -9.60 -9.91
N LEU A 255 -8.87 -8.68 -10.36
CA LEU A 255 -8.98 -8.30 -11.76
C LEU A 255 -7.93 -7.26 -12.11
N MET A 256 -7.79 -6.22 -11.28
CA MET A 256 -6.86 -5.10 -11.52
C MET A 256 -6.23 -4.58 -10.22
N GLN A 257 -5.21 -3.72 -10.36
CA GLN A 257 -4.58 -2.98 -9.27
C GLN A 257 -4.23 -1.58 -9.76
N GLY A 258 -4.41 -0.58 -8.88
CA GLY A 258 -4.29 0.84 -9.24
C GLY A 258 -2.97 1.21 -9.89
N ALA A 259 -1.85 0.69 -9.39
CA ALA A 259 -0.52 1.00 -9.90
C ALA A 259 -0.22 0.46 -11.32
N LYS A 260 -1.01 -0.50 -11.82
CA LYS A 260 -0.80 -1.13 -13.13
C LYS A 260 -2.07 -1.80 -13.66
N PRO A 261 -3.13 -1.04 -13.95
CA PRO A 261 -4.33 -1.58 -14.58
C PRO A 261 -3.97 -2.22 -15.93
N GLY A 262 -4.61 -3.34 -16.27
CA GLY A 262 -4.36 -4.07 -17.51
C GLY A 262 -3.05 -4.87 -17.59
N LYS A 263 -2.26 -4.95 -16.51
CA LYS A 263 -1.08 -5.84 -16.42
C LYS A 263 -1.07 -6.70 -15.15
N GLY A 264 -0.53 -7.91 -15.28
CA GLY A 264 -0.36 -8.82 -14.17
C GLY A 264 0.76 -8.44 -13.18
N GLY A 265 0.91 -9.26 -12.14
CA GLY A 265 2.03 -9.29 -11.21
C GLY A 265 3.40 -9.24 -11.90
N ILE A 266 4.35 -8.52 -11.29
CA ILE A 266 5.75 -8.48 -11.71
C ILE A 266 6.58 -8.77 -10.47
N LEU A 267 7.40 -9.82 -10.50
CA LEU A 267 8.42 -10.07 -9.49
C LEU A 267 9.78 -10.23 -10.18
N PRO A 268 10.74 -9.32 -9.94
CA PRO A 268 12.09 -9.43 -10.48
C PRO A 268 12.78 -10.72 -10.04
N LYS A 269 13.55 -11.34 -10.93
CA LYS A 269 14.29 -12.60 -10.69
C LYS A 269 15.21 -12.53 -9.48
N GLU A 270 15.76 -11.35 -9.18
CA GLU A 270 16.62 -11.12 -8.03
C GLU A 270 15.91 -11.36 -6.68
N LYS A 271 14.57 -11.33 -6.68
CA LYS A 271 13.71 -11.59 -5.52
C LYS A 271 13.11 -12.99 -5.52
N ILE A 272 13.47 -13.86 -6.46
CA ILE A 272 12.93 -15.23 -6.52
C ILE A 272 13.92 -16.14 -5.79
N THR A 273 13.52 -16.58 -4.61
CA THR A 273 14.20 -17.64 -3.85
C THR A 273 13.61 -19.00 -4.20
N SER A 274 14.31 -20.09 -3.84
CA SER A 274 13.77 -21.46 -4.00
C SER A 274 12.41 -21.63 -3.34
N GLU A 275 12.25 -21.09 -2.13
CA GLU A 275 10.99 -21.08 -1.38
C GLU A 275 9.87 -20.34 -2.14
N ILE A 276 10.17 -19.17 -2.71
CA ILE A 276 9.18 -18.41 -3.50
C ILE A 276 8.80 -19.17 -4.77
N ALA A 277 9.78 -19.77 -5.45
CA ALA A 277 9.54 -20.57 -6.65
C ALA A 277 8.64 -21.78 -6.36
N GLU A 278 8.86 -22.46 -5.23
CA GLU A 278 8.05 -23.59 -4.78
C GLU A 278 6.62 -23.16 -4.45
N ILE A 279 6.43 -22.16 -3.58
CA ILE A 279 5.11 -21.66 -3.19
C ILE A 279 4.31 -21.18 -4.41
N ARG A 280 4.98 -20.51 -5.35
CA ARG A 280 4.33 -19.98 -6.54
C ARG A 280 4.19 -21.01 -7.67
N LYS A 281 4.85 -22.18 -7.58
CA LYS A 281 4.97 -23.17 -8.66
C LYS A 281 5.50 -22.57 -9.96
N VAL A 282 6.65 -21.91 -9.88
CA VAL A 282 7.31 -21.24 -11.02
C VAL A 282 8.79 -21.59 -11.08
N PRO A 283 9.42 -21.56 -12.28
CA PRO A 283 10.85 -21.82 -12.40
C PRO A 283 11.71 -20.68 -11.83
N MET A 284 12.91 -21.03 -11.38
CA MET A 284 13.93 -20.09 -10.91
C MET A 284 14.63 -19.36 -12.08
N GLY A 285 15.21 -18.19 -11.78
CA GLY A 285 16.18 -17.51 -12.67
C GLY A 285 15.59 -16.62 -13.77
N LYS A 286 14.26 -16.47 -13.83
CA LYS A 286 13.57 -15.58 -14.78
C LYS A 286 12.60 -14.66 -14.03
N ASP A 287 12.39 -13.46 -14.55
CA ASP A 287 11.38 -12.57 -14.00
C ASP A 287 10.00 -13.22 -14.11
N ILE A 288 9.20 -13.07 -13.06
CA ILE A 288 7.80 -13.50 -13.10
C ILE A 288 6.98 -12.36 -13.69
N LEU A 289 6.38 -12.62 -14.85
CA LEU A 289 5.41 -11.75 -15.48
C LEU A 289 4.08 -12.52 -15.54
N SER A 290 3.12 -12.11 -14.72
CA SER A 290 1.78 -12.74 -14.75
C SER A 290 1.00 -12.27 -15.99
N PRO A 291 0.10 -13.10 -16.53
CA PRO A 291 -0.80 -12.70 -17.62
C PRO A 291 -1.61 -11.44 -17.27
N PRO A 292 -2.03 -10.64 -18.26
CA PRO A 292 -2.80 -9.42 -18.01
C PRO A 292 -4.26 -9.69 -17.60
N ARG A 293 -4.79 -10.87 -17.90
CA ARG A 293 -6.17 -11.29 -17.59
C ARG A 293 -6.21 -12.71 -17.06
N HIS A 294 -7.35 -13.08 -16.47
CA HIS A 294 -7.70 -14.46 -16.17
C HIS A 294 -8.15 -15.15 -17.45
N ASP A 295 -7.74 -16.41 -17.67
CA ASP A 295 -8.08 -17.15 -18.88
C ASP A 295 -9.44 -17.83 -18.78
N GLU A 296 -9.98 -17.96 -17.57
CA GLU A 296 -11.23 -18.64 -17.26
C GLU A 296 -12.47 -17.89 -17.76
N PHE A 297 -12.36 -16.59 -18.05
CA PHE A 297 -13.46 -15.78 -18.55
C PHE A 297 -12.99 -14.68 -19.50
N LYS A 298 -13.93 -14.19 -20.31
CA LYS A 298 -13.72 -13.09 -21.28
C LYS A 298 -14.79 -12.01 -21.19
N ASP A 299 -15.85 -12.28 -20.44
CA ASP A 299 -17.04 -11.45 -20.27
C ASP A 299 -17.58 -11.58 -18.84
N LEU A 300 -18.66 -10.85 -18.57
CA LEU A 300 -19.28 -10.77 -17.25
C LEU A 300 -19.94 -12.09 -16.82
N ALA A 301 -20.61 -12.78 -17.75
CA ALA A 301 -21.24 -14.07 -17.46
C ALA A 301 -20.19 -15.11 -17.03
N GLY A 302 -19.08 -15.21 -17.76
CA GLY A 302 -17.98 -16.10 -17.39
C GLY A 302 -17.31 -15.69 -16.08
N LEU A 303 -17.24 -14.39 -15.75
CA LEU A 303 -16.77 -13.93 -14.43
C LEU A 303 -17.68 -14.49 -13.33
N PHE A 304 -19.00 -14.39 -13.46
CA PHE A 304 -19.95 -14.89 -12.47
C PHE A 304 -19.87 -16.40 -12.33
N ASP A 305 -19.80 -17.15 -13.44
CA ASP A 305 -19.59 -18.60 -13.42
C ASP A 305 -18.30 -18.98 -12.67
N PHE A 306 -17.23 -18.20 -12.87
CA PHE A 306 -15.98 -18.44 -12.17
C PHE A 306 -16.07 -18.10 -10.69
N LEU A 307 -16.72 -17.01 -10.29
CA LEU A 307 -16.98 -16.68 -8.89
C LEU A 307 -17.80 -17.79 -8.20
N ASP A 308 -18.82 -18.32 -8.87
CA ASP A 308 -19.64 -19.42 -8.36
C ASP A 308 -18.84 -20.71 -8.20
N ARG A 309 -17.94 -21.02 -9.14
CA ARG A 309 -17.00 -22.14 -9.02
C ARG A 309 -16.08 -21.96 -7.81
N LEU A 310 -15.46 -20.78 -7.64
CA LEU A 310 -14.61 -20.49 -6.50
C LEU A 310 -15.38 -20.63 -5.18
N ARG A 311 -16.60 -20.10 -5.13
CA ARG A 311 -17.49 -20.17 -3.98
C ARG A 311 -17.86 -21.60 -3.64
N LYS A 312 -18.21 -22.42 -4.63
CA LYS A 312 -18.54 -23.84 -4.44
C LYS A 312 -17.38 -24.64 -3.84
N ILE A 313 -16.15 -24.31 -4.22
CA ILE A 313 -14.95 -25.02 -3.72
C ILE A 313 -14.57 -24.53 -2.33
N ALA A 314 -14.60 -23.21 -2.09
CA ALA A 314 -14.13 -22.61 -0.84
C ALA A 314 -15.19 -22.59 0.27
N ASP A 315 -16.47 -22.59 -0.09
CA ASP A 315 -17.63 -22.37 0.80
C ASP A 315 -17.46 -21.12 1.70
N LYS A 316 -16.93 -20.05 1.12
CA LYS A 316 -16.52 -18.79 1.79
C LYS A 316 -16.86 -17.60 0.88
N PRO A 317 -16.96 -16.37 1.43
CA PRO A 317 -17.23 -15.19 0.63
C PRO A 317 -16.14 -14.96 -0.43
N ILE A 318 -16.59 -14.68 -1.66
CA ILE A 318 -15.73 -14.43 -2.82
C ILE A 318 -15.99 -13.01 -3.30
N GLY A 319 -14.96 -12.18 -3.31
CA GLY A 319 -15.02 -10.82 -3.83
C GLY A 319 -14.11 -10.61 -5.03
N ILE A 320 -14.21 -9.43 -5.63
CA ILE A 320 -13.35 -9.00 -6.73
C ILE A 320 -12.58 -7.75 -6.34
N LYS A 321 -11.36 -7.61 -6.87
CA LYS A 321 -10.58 -6.37 -6.79
C LYS A 321 -10.48 -5.70 -8.15
N ILE A 322 -10.94 -4.46 -8.23
CA ILE A 322 -11.03 -3.66 -9.45
C ILE A 322 -10.28 -2.34 -9.32
N VAL A 323 -10.05 -1.71 -10.47
CA VAL A 323 -9.73 -0.29 -10.58
C VAL A 323 -10.85 0.30 -11.40
N ALA A 324 -11.59 1.26 -10.84
CA ALA A 324 -12.69 1.87 -11.57
C ALA A 324 -12.15 2.61 -12.82
N GLY A 325 -12.85 2.42 -13.93
CA GLY A 325 -12.54 3.05 -15.21
C GLY A 325 -13.83 3.55 -15.84
N HIS A 326 -14.44 2.71 -16.67
CA HIS A 326 -15.73 2.98 -17.30
C HIS A 326 -16.88 2.63 -16.35
N ILE A 327 -17.84 3.55 -16.19
CA ILE A 327 -18.97 3.38 -15.28
C ILE A 327 -19.90 2.26 -15.77
N GLU A 328 -19.99 2.08 -17.09
CA GLU A 328 -20.85 1.11 -17.76
C GLU A 328 -20.48 -0.34 -17.39
N GLU A 329 -19.20 -0.62 -17.13
CA GLU A 329 -18.76 -1.94 -16.67
C GLU A 329 -19.21 -2.23 -15.23
N ILE A 330 -19.27 -1.19 -14.39
CA ILE A 330 -19.72 -1.31 -13.01
C ILE A 330 -21.24 -1.45 -12.98
N GLU A 331 -21.95 -0.65 -13.78
CA GLU A 331 -23.40 -0.79 -13.96
C GLU A 331 -23.77 -2.16 -14.51
N ALA A 332 -23.02 -2.70 -15.47
CA ALA A 332 -23.25 -4.04 -15.99
C ALA A 332 -23.13 -5.12 -14.90
N ILE A 333 -22.13 -5.02 -14.01
CA ILE A 333 -22.01 -5.92 -12.85
C ILE A 333 -23.25 -5.78 -11.95
N ALA A 334 -23.65 -4.53 -11.64
CA ALA A 334 -24.78 -4.26 -10.76
C ALA A 334 -26.13 -4.74 -11.35
N GLU A 335 -26.34 -4.54 -12.65
CA GLU A 335 -27.50 -5.02 -13.39
C GLU A 335 -27.56 -6.55 -13.43
N ALA A 336 -26.43 -7.22 -13.68
CA ALA A 336 -26.36 -8.68 -13.65
C ALA A 336 -26.67 -9.23 -12.25
N MET A 337 -26.18 -8.59 -11.18
CA MET A 337 -26.53 -8.96 -9.80
C MET A 337 -28.02 -8.78 -9.49
N ALA A 338 -28.63 -7.71 -10.03
CA ALA A 338 -30.07 -7.47 -9.87
C ALA A 338 -30.92 -8.50 -10.64
N ALA A 339 -30.46 -8.89 -11.83
CA ALA A 339 -31.13 -9.88 -12.67
C ALA A 339 -31.00 -11.31 -12.14
N GLU A 340 -29.88 -11.64 -11.47
CA GLU A 340 -29.59 -12.97 -10.92
C GLU A 340 -29.32 -12.92 -9.41
N PRO A 341 -30.37 -12.75 -8.57
CA PRO A 341 -30.20 -12.68 -7.12
C PRO A 341 -29.47 -13.89 -6.55
N GLY A 342 -28.42 -13.63 -5.77
CA GLY A 342 -27.57 -14.65 -5.15
C GLY A 342 -26.31 -15.03 -5.95
N ARG A 343 -26.10 -14.40 -7.12
CA ARG A 343 -24.84 -14.47 -7.87
C ARG A 343 -24.05 -13.16 -7.75
N GLY A 344 -22.82 -13.19 -8.24
CA GLY A 344 -21.90 -12.04 -8.23
C GLY A 344 -20.95 -12.03 -7.03
N PRO A 345 -20.18 -10.95 -6.84
CA PRO A 345 -19.22 -10.83 -5.74
C PRO A 345 -19.87 -10.50 -4.40
N ASP A 346 -19.39 -11.13 -3.32
CA ASP A 346 -19.78 -10.83 -1.94
C ASP A 346 -19.19 -9.49 -1.44
N PHE A 347 -18.06 -9.09 -2.01
CA PHE A 347 -17.42 -7.81 -1.76
C PHE A 347 -16.69 -7.30 -3.01
N ILE A 348 -16.58 -5.98 -3.14
CA ILE A 348 -15.80 -5.34 -4.19
C ILE A 348 -14.74 -4.45 -3.54
N SER A 349 -13.49 -4.67 -3.92
CA SER A 349 -12.35 -3.87 -3.50
C SER A 349 -11.98 -2.87 -4.59
N VAL A 350 -12.28 -1.60 -4.37
CA VAL A 350 -12.04 -0.51 -5.32
C VAL A 350 -10.69 0.14 -5.04
N ASP A 351 -9.72 -0.12 -5.92
CA ASP A 351 -8.37 0.42 -5.82
C ASP A 351 -8.25 1.69 -6.69
N GLY A 352 -7.86 2.82 -6.09
CA GLY A 352 -7.54 4.04 -6.81
C GLY A 352 -6.26 3.91 -7.65
N GLY A 353 -6.18 4.62 -8.77
CA GLY A 353 -5.02 4.65 -9.67
C GLY A 353 -3.70 5.03 -8.97
N GLU A 354 -3.77 5.77 -7.87
CA GLU A 354 -2.66 6.14 -7.00
C GLU A 354 -2.15 5.02 -6.08
N GLY A 355 -2.65 3.79 -6.26
CA GLY A 355 -2.27 2.58 -5.55
C GLY A 355 -0.75 2.34 -5.54
N GLY A 356 -0.25 1.67 -4.51
CA GLY A 356 1.17 1.31 -4.40
C GLY A 356 1.51 0.05 -5.19
N THR A 357 2.80 -0.15 -5.47
CA THR A 357 3.33 -1.40 -6.05
C THR A 357 4.79 -1.62 -5.67
N GLY A 358 5.20 -2.89 -5.61
CA GLY A 358 6.62 -3.25 -5.53
C GLY A 358 7.35 -3.07 -6.86
N ALA A 359 6.63 -3.20 -7.99
CA ALA A 359 7.15 -3.01 -9.34
C ALA A 359 6.01 -2.77 -10.35
N ALA A 360 6.09 -1.69 -11.13
CA ALA A 360 5.20 -1.42 -12.25
C ALA A 360 5.91 -0.53 -13.30
N PRO A 361 5.46 -0.56 -14.57
CA PRO A 361 5.83 0.45 -15.55
C PRO A 361 5.36 1.84 -15.12
N LEU A 362 6.22 2.85 -15.25
CA LEU A 362 5.93 4.23 -14.84
C LEU A 362 4.67 4.79 -15.50
N VAL A 363 4.46 4.53 -16.79
CA VAL A 363 3.30 5.02 -17.54
C VAL A 363 1.98 4.58 -16.93
N LEU A 364 1.88 3.33 -16.47
CA LEU A 364 0.65 2.83 -15.84
C LEU A 364 0.50 3.37 -14.43
N ALA A 365 1.59 3.41 -13.66
CA ALA A 365 1.57 3.88 -12.28
C ALA A 365 1.20 5.36 -12.13
N SER A 366 1.37 6.16 -13.19
CA SER A 366 1.12 7.61 -13.16
C SER A 366 -0.14 8.04 -13.92
N HIS A 367 -0.68 7.22 -14.83
CA HIS A 367 -1.69 7.68 -15.79
C HIS A 367 -2.86 6.71 -16.02
N ALA A 368 -2.92 5.57 -15.33
CA ALA A 368 -3.99 4.59 -15.53
C ALA A 368 -4.83 4.41 -14.26
N GLY A 369 -6.16 4.53 -14.42
CA GLY A 369 -7.14 4.40 -13.34
C GLY A 369 -7.58 5.75 -12.76
N VAL A 370 -8.83 5.83 -12.31
CA VAL A 370 -9.34 7.01 -11.60
C VAL A 370 -8.85 7.02 -10.16
N PRO A 371 -8.75 8.19 -9.49
CA PRO A 371 -8.35 8.24 -8.10
C PRO A 371 -9.37 7.56 -7.18
N MET A 372 -8.92 7.13 -6.00
CA MET A 372 -9.73 6.34 -5.06
C MET A 372 -11.10 6.96 -4.76
N LYS A 373 -11.14 8.27 -4.51
CA LYS A 373 -12.36 9.00 -4.12
C LYS A 373 -13.43 8.97 -5.21
N GLN A 374 -13.04 9.18 -6.46
CA GLN A 374 -13.93 9.06 -7.61
C GLN A 374 -14.35 7.60 -7.81
N GLY A 375 -13.39 6.68 -7.75
CA GLY A 375 -13.65 5.26 -7.99
C GLY A 375 -14.67 4.67 -7.01
N ILE A 376 -14.53 4.94 -5.71
CA ILE A 376 -15.46 4.42 -4.70
C ILE A 376 -16.85 5.04 -4.84
N ALA A 377 -16.94 6.35 -5.07
CA ALA A 377 -18.22 7.03 -5.25
C ALA A 377 -18.96 6.54 -6.50
N MET A 378 -18.24 6.29 -7.61
CA MET A 378 -18.80 5.70 -8.83
C MET A 378 -19.38 4.30 -8.58
N VAL A 379 -18.66 3.45 -7.84
CA VAL A 379 -19.10 2.08 -7.55
C VAL A 379 -20.29 2.06 -6.59
N ASP A 380 -20.24 2.85 -5.52
CA ASP A 380 -21.37 2.99 -4.58
C ASP A 380 -22.63 3.47 -5.31
N TRP A 381 -22.53 4.51 -6.15
CA TRP A 381 -23.64 5.02 -6.94
C TRP A 381 -24.24 3.98 -7.88
N ALA A 382 -23.40 3.27 -8.66
CA ALA A 382 -23.88 2.26 -9.61
C ALA A 382 -24.63 1.12 -8.90
N LEU A 383 -24.09 0.64 -7.78
CA LEU A 383 -24.75 -0.41 -7.00
C LEU A 383 -26.07 0.06 -6.38
N ARG A 384 -26.16 1.33 -5.93
CA ARG A 384 -27.41 1.92 -5.41
C ARG A 384 -28.44 2.08 -6.51
N LYS A 385 -28.04 2.60 -7.68
CA LYS A 385 -28.91 2.80 -8.85
C LYS A 385 -29.63 1.51 -9.25
N HIS A 386 -28.93 0.37 -9.18
CA HIS A 386 -29.48 -0.94 -9.51
C HIS A 386 -30.04 -1.71 -8.30
N GLY A 387 -30.09 -1.10 -7.11
CA GLY A 387 -30.72 -1.70 -5.91
C GLY A 387 -29.98 -2.91 -5.33
N VAL A 388 -28.68 -3.01 -5.53
CA VAL A 388 -27.84 -4.15 -5.08
C VAL A 388 -26.75 -3.76 -4.08
N ARG A 389 -26.68 -2.49 -3.67
CA ARG A 389 -25.65 -1.95 -2.76
C ARG A 389 -25.60 -2.64 -1.40
N ASP A 390 -26.75 -3.06 -0.87
CA ASP A 390 -26.88 -3.77 0.40
C ASP A 390 -26.34 -5.20 0.35
N LYS A 391 -26.16 -5.77 -0.86
CA LYS A 391 -25.64 -7.13 -1.06
C LYS A 391 -24.12 -7.21 -1.02
N VAL A 392 -23.44 -6.11 -1.35
CA VAL A 392 -21.99 -6.07 -1.56
C VAL A 392 -21.31 -5.24 -0.49
N TYR A 393 -20.28 -5.80 0.14
CA TYR A 393 -19.38 -5.03 0.98
C TYR A 393 -18.34 -4.28 0.13
N LEU A 394 -18.22 -2.97 0.28
CA LEU A 394 -17.25 -2.16 -0.46
C LEU A 394 -15.99 -1.90 0.36
N PHE A 395 -14.88 -2.52 -0.05
CA PHE A 395 -13.55 -2.09 0.37
C PHE A 395 -13.04 -0.99 -0.56
N THR A 396 -12.25 -0.07 -0.04
CA THR A 396 -11.47 0.83 -0.89
C THR A 396 -10.01 0.96 -0.45
N SER A 397 -9.12 1.17 -1.43
CA SER A 397 -7.71 1.49 -1.19
C SER A 397 -7.22 2.58 -2.14
N GLY A 398 -6.29 3.38 -1.66
CA GLY A 398 -5.63 4.43 -2.46
C GLY A 398 -5.14 5.54 -1.57
N GLN A 399 -3.83 5.54 -1.30
CA GLN A 399 -3.17 6.51 -0.40
C GLN A 399 -3.79 6.73 1.00
N ILE A 400 -4.64 5.82 1.50
CA ILE A 400 -5.20 5.88 2.86
C ILE A 400 -4.11 5.57 3.90
N ALA A 401 -3.94 6.43 4.90
CA ALA A 401 -3.01 6.18 6.02
C ALA A 401 -3.43 6.77 7.37
N THR A 402 -4.33 7.76 7.40
CA THR A 402 -4.73 8.51 8.61
C THR A 402 -6.23 8.42 8.88
N PRO A 403 -6.73 8.80 10.07
CA PRO A 403 -8.16 8.71 10.39
C PRO A 403 -9.05 9.53 9.44
N ILE A 404 -8.60 10.72 9.03
CA ILE A 404 -9.34 11.55 8.08
C ILE A 404 -9.47 10.87 6.70
N ASP A 405 -8.44 10.15 6.24
CA ASP A 405 -8.51 9.41 4.98
C ASP A 405 -9.57 8.30 5.05
N VAL A 406 -9.68 7.64 6.21
CA VAL A 406 -10.69 6.59 6.44
C VAL A 406 -12.09 7.20 6.50
N ALA A 407 -12.28 8.30 7.23
CA ALA A 407 -13.57 8.99 7.30
C ALA A 407 -14.05 9.45 5.91
N VAL A 408 -13.16 10.04 5.10
CA VAL A 408 -13.45 10.43 3.71
C VAL A 408 -13.84 9.22 2.86
N ALA A 409 -13.11 8.11 2.96
CA ALA A 409 -13.43 6.90 2.22
C ALA A 409 -14.82 6.35 2.59
N MET A 410 -15.14 6.30 3.88
CA MET A 410 -16.43 5.81 4.38
C MET A 410 -17.59 6.73 3.98
N ALA A 411 -17.41 8.05 4.11
CA ALA A 411 -18.39 9.05 3.67
C ALA A 411 -18.71 8.98 2.16
N LEU A 412 -17.76 8.51 1.35
CA LEU A 412 -17.93 8.31 -0.11
C LEU A 412 -18.52 6.93 -0.46
N GLY A 413 -18.91 6.13 0.53
CA GLY A 413 -19.62 4.86 0.33
C GLY A 413 -18.82 3.59 0.60
N ALA A 414 -17.57 3.68 1.07
CA ALA A 414 -16.84 2.49 1.51
C ALA A 414 -17.41 1.93 2.82
N ASP A 415 -17.56 0.61 2.89
CA ASP A 415 -17.88 -0.07 4.16
C ASP A 415 -16.62 -0.30 5.00
N GLY A 416 -15.45 -0.42 4.34
CA GLY A 416 -14.15 -0.54 4.99
C GLY A 416 -13.00 -0.20 4.06
N VAL A 417 -11.79 -0.15 4.62
CA VAL A 417 -10.59 0.30 3.93
C VAL A 417 -9.49 -0.74 3.95
N TYR A 418 -8.76 -0.77 2.84
CA TYR A 418 -7.49 -1.47 2.70
C TYR A 418 -6.33 -0.49 2.77
N ILE A 419 -5.42 -0.75 3.71
CA ILE A 419 -4.21 0.06 3.88
C ILE A 419 -2.98 -0.80 3.57
N ALA A 420 -2.14 -0.35 2.64
CA ALA A 420 -0.86 -0.99 2.31
C ALA A 420 0.30 -0.21 2.92
N ARG A 421 0.55 0.99 2.37
CA ARG A 421 1.71 1.81 2.70
C ARG A 421 1.71 2.29 4.15
N GLY A 422 0.54 2.60 4.75
CA GLY A 422 0.44 2.91 6.18
C GLY A 422 0.97 1.77 7.07
N PHE A 423 0.58 0.53 6.78
CA PHE A 423 1.14 -0.63 7.49
C PHE A 423 2.62 -0.87 7.17
N MET A 424 3.10 -0.57 5.96
CA MET A 424 4.53 -0.59 5.67
C MET A 424 5.30 0.44 6.51
N LEU A 425 4.77 1.65 6.68
CA LEU A 425 5.36 2.67 7.56
C LEU A 425 5.35 2.20 9.02
N ALA A 426 4.26 1.57 9.49
CA ALA A 426 4.19 0.98 10.83
C ALA A 426 5.22 -0.15 11.04
N LEU A 427 5.50 -0.96 10.01
CA LEU A 427 6.61 -1.93 10.04
C LEU A 427 7.97 -1.24 10.18
N GLY A 428 8.12 0.00 9.69
CA GLY A 428 9.36 0.77 9.71
C GLY A 428 9.86 1.19 8.32
N CYS A 429 9.01 1.17 7.29
CA CYS A 429 9.35 1.70 5.97
C CYS A 429 9.72 3.18 6.09
N ILE A 430 10.78 3.59 5.42
CA ILE A 430 11.28 4.97 5.38
C ILE A 430 10.96 5.69 4.05
N GLN A 431 10.07 5.10 3.25
CA GLN A 431 9.72 5.62 1.92
C GLN A 431 10.94 5.77 0.98
N ALA A 432 11.86 4.79 1.01
CA ALA A 432 13.08 4.81 0.18
C ALA A 432 12.83 4.63 -1.33
N LEU A 433 11.60 4.20 -1.72
CA LEU A 433 11.18 3.97 -3.11
C LEU A 433 12.05 2.98 -3.92
N ASP A 434 12.80 2.12 -3.23
CA ASP A 434 13.72 1.13 -3.83
C ASP A 434 13.23 -0.33 -3.61
N CYS A 435 11.91 -0.52 -3.63
CA CYS A 435 11.27 -1.80 -3.28
C CYS A 435 11.52 -2.93 -4.30
N ASN A 436 11.76 -2.56 -5.56
CA ASN A 436 12.00 -3.47 -6.68
C ASN A 436 13.44 -3.99 -6.74
N SER A 437 14.41 -3.27 -6.20
CA SER A 437 15.84 -3.56 -6.37
C SER A 437 16.38 -4.71 -5.52
N ASN A 438 15.56 -5.22 -4.59
CA ASN A 438 15.93 -6.15 -3.54
C ASN A 438 16.84 -5.56 -2.42
N ARG A 439 17.07 -4.24 -2.37
CA ARG A 439 18.02 -3.60 -1.43
C ARG A 439 17.34 -2.77 -0.34
N CYS A 440 16.10 -3.12 0.01
CA CYS A 440 15.35 -2.41 1.05
C CYS A 440 16.15 -2.36 2.38
N PRO A 441 16.55 -1.17 2.86
CA PRO A 441 17.45 -1.05 4.02
C PRO A 441 16.80 -1.44 5.34
N THR A 442 15.46 -1.46 5.38
CA THR A 442 14.67 -1.77 6.58
C THR A 442 14.21 -3.23 6.64
N GLY A 443 14.63 -4.06 5.69
CA GLY A 443 14.30 -5.49 5.66
C GLY A 443 12.85 -5.81 5.28
N ILE A 444 12.07 -4.83 4.80
CA ILE A 444 10.65 -5.00 4.47
C ILE A 444 10.46 -5.57 3.06
N ALA A 445 11.02 -4.93 2.03
CA ALA A 445 10.79 -5.26 0.63
C ALA A 445 12.02 -5.93 -0.02
N THR A 446 12.57 -6.96 0.63
CA THR A 446 13.79 -7.66 0.20
C THR A 446 13.69 -9.16 0.50
N GLN A 447 14.43 -9.96 -0.24
CA GLN A 447 14.69 -11.38 0.01
C GLN A 447 16.15 -11.63 0.39
N ASP A 448 16.98 -10.60 0.51
CA ASP A 448 18.33 -10.71 1.05
C ASP A 448 18.26 -10.94 2.57
N LYS A 449 18.67 -12.14 3.00
CA LYS A 449 18.66 -12.56 4.40
C LYS A 449 19.48 -11.66 5.34
N LYS A 450 20.48 -10.92 4.84
CA LYS A 450 21.23 -9.96 5.66
C LYS A 450 20.40 -8.71 5.94
N LEU A 451 19.74 -8.18 4.91
CA LEU A 451 18.87 -7.00 5.04
C LEU A 451 17.59 -7.34 5.82
N GLU A 452 17.04 -8.54 5.61
CA GLU A 452 15.83 -9.02 6.29
C GLU A 452 15.94 -8.96 7.82
N ARG A 453 17.13 -9.24 8.36
CA ARG A 453 17.41 -9.24 9.80
C ARG A 453 17.18 -7.90 10.47
N ALA A 454 17.20 -6.79 9.72
CA ALA A 454 16.92 -5.46 10.25
C ALA A 454 15.51 -5.32 10.82
N LEU A 455 14.55 -6.13 10.33
CA LEU A 455 13.16 -6.09 10.78
C LEU A 455 12.92 -7.10 11.90
N ASP A 456 12.78 -6.67 13.16
CA ASP A 456 12.33 -7.56 14.23
C ASP A 456 10.83 -7.87 14.14
N VAL A 457 10.47 -9.15 14.00
CA VAL A 457 9.07 -9.58 13.77
C VAL A 457 8.17 -9.24 14.95
N LYS A 458 8.60 -9.50 16.19
CA LYS A 458 7.75 -9.30 17.38
C LYS A 458 7.49 -7.83 17.62
N ALA A 459 8.52 -6.99 17.53
CA ALA A 459 8.41 -5.54 17.66
C ALA A 459 7.58 -4.94 16.52
N ALA A 460 7.79 -5.40 15.28
CA ALA A 460 7.01 -4.94 14.13
C ALA A 460 5.54 -5.35 14.22
N ALA A 461 5.23 -6.56 14.67
CA ALA A 461 3.86 -7.00 14.90
C ALA A 461 3.13 -6.16 15.96
N LYS A 462 3.83 -5.77 17.03
CA LYS A 462 3.28 -4.83 18.04
C LYS A 462 2.97 -3.48 17.40
N ARG A 463 3.87 -2.97 16.54
CA ARG A 463 3.66 -1.70 15.83
C ARG A 463 2.47 -1.72 14.87
N VAL A 464 2.32 -2.81 14.11
CA VAL A 464 1.17 -3.04 13.23
C VAL A 464 -0.13 -3.03 14.03
N ALA A 465 -0.18 -3.76 15.15
CA ALA A 465 -1.38 -3.83 15.97
C ALA A 465 -1.75 -2.47 16.61
N ASN A 466 -0.75 -1.75 17.13
CA ASN A 466 -0.95 -0.42 17.69
C ASN A 466 -1.47 0.58 16.64
N TYR A 467 -0.92 0.53 15.43
CA TYR A 467 -1.34 1.40 14.34
C TYR A 467 -2.82 1.18 13.98
N ALA A 468 -3.24 -0.08 13.81
CA ALA A 468 -4.64 -0.42 13.52
C ALA A 468 -5.59 0.05 14.63
N LYS A 469 -5.29 -0.26 15.89
CA LYS A 469 -6.12 0.13 17.04
C LYS A 469 -6.18 1.64 17.24
N THR A 470 -5.10 2.36 16.95
CA THR A 470 -5.08 3.82 17.04
C THR A 470 -5.88 4.46 15.91
N LEU A 471 -5.77 3.92 14.69
CA LEU A 471 -6.62 4.32 13.57
C LEU A 471 -8.10 4.14 13.91
N GLU A 472 -8.48 2.96 14.43
CA GLU A 472 -9.85 2.68 14.86
C GLU A 472 -10.34 3.72 15.87
N LYS A 473 -9.60 3.89 16.96
CA LYS A 473 -9.92 4.84 18.02
C LYS A 473 -10.08 6.27 17.49
N GLU A 474 -9.15 6.75 16.67
CA GLU A 474 -9.19 8.13 16.18
C GLU A 474 -10.25 8.34 15.09
N VAL A 475 -10.66 7.29 14.36
CA VAL A 475 -11.84 7.36 13.47
C VAL A 475 -13.13 7.42 14.28
N TYR A 476 -13.25 6.65 15.37
CA TYR A 476 -14.37 6.80 16.32
C TYR A 476 -14.42 8.20 16.94
N MET A 477 -13.26 8.80 17.24
CA MET A 477 -13.20 10.20 17.71
C MET A 477 -13.76 11.20 16.68
N LEU A 478 -13.53 11.00 15.39
CA LEU A 478 -14.14 11.81 14.32
C LEU A 478 -15.65 11.54 14.22
N CYS A 479 -16.06 10.28 14.34
CA CYS A 479 -17.46 9.84 14.32
C CYS A 479 -18.28 10.50 15.46
N GLU A 480 -17.75 10.49 16.68
CA GLU A 480 -18.33 11.20 17.84
C GLU A 480 -18.43 12.71 17.60
N SER A 481 -17.46 13.30 16.89
CA SER A 481 -17.49 14.73 16.55
C SER A 481 -18.69 15.06 15.66
N CYS A 482 -19.10 14.14 14.78
CA CYS A 482 -20.31 14.24 13.94
C CYS A 482 -21.60 13.84 14.69
N GLY A 483 -21.52 13.34 15.93
CA GLY A 483 -22.67 12.86 16.68
C GLY A 483 -23.10 11.43 16.37
N TYR A 484 -22.25 10.65 15.71
CA TYR A 484 -22.50 9.25 15.35
C TYR A 484 -21.92 8.27 16.39
N SER A 485 -22.50 7.06 16.43
CA SER A 485 -22.06 5.95 17.30
C SER A 485 -21.13 4.99 16.58
N SER A 486 -21.18 4.94 15.25
CA SER A 486 -20.36 4.05 14.42
C SER A 486 -19.90 4.70 13.09
N PRO A 487 -18.68 4.43 12.61
CA PRO A 487 -18.15 5.05 11.38
C PRO A 487 -18.93 4.75 10.09
N ASP A 488 -19.70 3.66 10.01
CA ASP A 488 -20.56 3.36 8.86
C ASP A 488 -21.76 4.32 8.72
N GLN A 489 -21.96 5.22 9.69
CA GLN A 489 -22.94 6.29 9.62
C GLN A 489 -22.43 7.56 8.92
N PHE A 490 -21.12 7.65 8.61
CA PHE A 490 -20.59 8.78 7.85
C PHE A 490 -21.29 8.93 6.51
N THR A 491 -21.66 10.15 6.19
CA THR A 491 -22.23 10.56 4.91
C THR A 491 -21.33 11.59 4.23
N SER A 492 -21.47 11.74 2.92
CA SER A 492 -20.74 12.73 2.13
C SER A 492 -21.07 14.19 2.51
N ASP A 493 -22.10 14.42 3.33
CA ASP A 493 -22.43 15.74 3.88
C ASP A 493 -21.73 16.03 5.23
N ASP A 494 -21.11 15.04 5.86
CA ASP A 494 -20.37 15.22 7.11
C ASP A 494 -18.94 15.74 6.87
N ILE A 495 -18.53 15.83 5.60
CA ILE A 495 -17.18 16.25 5.22
C ILE A 495 -17.27 17.32 4.14
N MET A 496 -16.55 18.41 4.37
CA MET A 496 -16.31 19.44 3.37
C MET A 496 -14.86 19.40 2.91
N VAL A 497 -14.62 19.88 1.69
CA VAL A 497 -13.28 20.02 1.14
C VAL A 497 -13.10 21.41 0.53
N VAL A 498 -11.89 21.95 0.69
CA VAL A 498 -11.53 23.22 0.07
C VAL A 498 -11.42 23.03 -1.44
N THR A 499 -12.27 23.70 -2.20
CA THR A 499 -12.25 23.68 -3.67
C THR A 499 -11.58 24.90 -4.27
N SER A 500 -11.61 26.01 -3.54
CA SER A 500 -10.79 27.21 -3.79
C SER A 500 -10.52 27.92 -2.46
N PRO A 501 -9.50 28.80 -2.36
CA PRO A 501 -9.20 29.50 -1.11
C PRO A 501 -10.43 30.24 -0.56
N GLY A 502 -10.80 29.94 0.70
CA GLY A 502 -12.00 30.48 1.35
C GLY A 502 -13.34 29.83 0.94
N HIS A 503 -13.33 28.79 0.10
CA HIS A 503 -14.54 28.09 -0.35
C HIS A 503 -14.47 26.59 -0.01
N LEU A 504 -15.48 26.15 0.74
CA LEU A 504 -15.68 24.76 1.14
C LEU A 504 -16.95 24.24 0.46
N ASP A 505 -16.83 23.10 -0.20
CA ASP A 505 -17.97 22.37 -0.78
C ASP A 505 -18.12 21.02 -0.07
N TYR A 506 -19.35 20.52 0.02
CA TYR A 506 -19.61 19.19 0.56
C TYR A 506 -19.07 18.10 -0.39
N LEU A 507 -18.66 16.94 0.13
CA LEU A 507 -18.28 15.83 -0.75
C LEU A 507 -19.45 15.38 -1.63
N SER A 508 -20.69 15.54 -1.15
CA SER A 508 -21.93 15.26 -1.89
C SER A 508 -22.16 16.21 -3.08
N GLU A 509 -21.45 17.33 -3.17
CA GLU A 509 -21.55 18.26 -4.31
C GLU A 509 -20.48 17.96 -5.37
N LEU A 510 -19.39 17.30 -4.99
CA LEU A 510 -18.20 17.12 -5.83
C LEU A 510 -18.09 15.74 -6.46
N TYR A 511 -18.55 14.71 -5.75
CA TYR A 511 -18.49 13.33 -6.22
C TYR A 511 -19.90 12.88 -6.62
N MET A 512 -20.02 11.87 -7.50
CA MET A 512 -21.27 11.41 -8.15
C MET A 512 -22.41 10.94 -7.20
N VAL A 513 -22.32 11.20 -5.90
CA VAL A 513 -23.49 11.27 -5.04
C VAL A 513 -24.22 12.54 -5.47
N SER A 514 -25.31 12.48 -6.24
CA SER A 514 -25.91 13.75 -6.67
C SER A 514 -26.33 14.52 -5.42
N ALA A 515 -25.90 15.78 -5.28
CA ALA A 515 -26.41 16.67 -4.22
C ALA A 515 -27.96 16.66 -4.17
N SER A 516 -28.61 16.35 -5.29
CA SER A 516 -30.04 16.08 -5.41
C SER A 516 -30.50 14.81 -4.67
N GLU A 517 -29.79 13.69 -4.74
CA GLU A 517 -30.08 12.48 -3.97
C GLU A 517 -29.82 12.70 -2.48
N ALA A 518 -28.68 13.28 -2.10
CA ALA A 518 -28.39 13.60 -0.70
C ALA A 518 -29.41 14.61 -0.12
N SER A 519 -29.84 15.60 -0.92
CA SER A 519 -30.90 16.54 -0.53
C SER A 519 -32.28 15.89 -0.46
N ARG A 520 -32.61 14.97 -1.38
CA ARG A 520 -33.85 14.17 -1.34
C ARG A 520 -33.90 13.23 -0.14
N GLU A 521 -32.79 12.56 0.16
CA GLU A 521 -32.67 11.68 1.34
C GLU A 521 -32.79 12.49 2.64
N ARG A 522 -32.13 13.64 2.75
CA ARG A 522 -32.30 14.56 3.88
C ARG A 522 -33.71 15.11 3.98
N GLY A 523 -34.33 15.45 2.84
CA GLY A 523 -35.72 15.92 2.78
C GLY A 523 -36.71 14.87 3.25
N ALA A 524 -36.55 13.63 2.79
CA ALA A 524 -37.39 12.49 3.18
C ALA A 524 -37.20 12.13 4.66
N ALA A 525 -35.95 12.08 5.14
CA ALA A 525 -35.65 11.83 6.55
C ALA A 525 -36.24 12.92 7.46
N LYS A 526 -36.09 14.19 7.07
CA LYS A 526 -36.70 15.34 7.77
C LYS A 526 -38.22 15.29 7.79
N GLN A 527 -38.87 14.83 6.71
CA GLN A 527 -40.33 14.63 6.66
C GLN A 527 -40.77 13.47 7.56
N ALA A 528 -39.95 12.42 7.66
CA ALA A 528 -40.19 11.27 8.53
C ALA A 528 -39.88 11.56 10.02
N GLY A 529 -39.33 12.74 10.35
CA GLY A 529 -38.88 13.06 11.71
C GLY A 529 -37.70 12.19 12.17
N MET A 530 -36.92 11.67 11.21
CA MET A 530 -35.84 10.73 11.41
C MET A 530 -34.53 11.32 10.88
N THR A 531 -33.41 10.79 11.35
CA THR A 531 -32.11 10.97 10.70
C THR A 531 -32.04 10.12 9.42
N VAL A 532 -31.14 10.49 8.50
CA VAL A 532 -30.92 9.72 7.26
C VAL A 532 -30.48 8.29 7.58
N GLY A 533 -29.70 8.08 8.65
CA GLY A 533 -29.28 6.76 9.13
C GLY A 533 -30.45 5.92 9.65
N GLU A 534 -31.35 6.50 10.46
CA GLU A 534 -32.55 5.82 10.94
C GLU A 534 -33.47 5.42 9.78
N MET A 535 -33.70 6.32 8.83
CA MET A 535 -34.52 6.05 7.65
C MET A 535 -33.95 4.88 6.82
N LYS A 536 -32.62 4.87 6.59
CA LYS A 536 -31.92 3.80 5.86
C LYS A 536 -31.89 2.45 6.59
N SER A 537 -32.11 2.44 7.91
CA SER A 537 -32.20 1.21 8.71
C SER A 537 -33.59 0.58 8.74
N THR A 538 -34.61 1.35 8.33
CA THR A 538 -36.03 0.94 8.28
C THR A 538 -36.53 0.52 6.89
N THR A 539 -35.72 0.71 5.86
CA THR A 539 -35.93 0.26 4.47
C THR A 539 -34.93 -0.81 4.12
#